data_AF-A0A6I8NJA8-F1
#
_entry.id   AF-A0A6I8NJA8-F1
#
_cell.length_a   1.000
_cell.length_b   1.000
_cell.length_c   1.000
_cell.angle_alpha   90.00
_cell.angle_beta   90.00
_cell.angle_gamma   90.00
#
_symmetry.space_group_name_H-M   'P 1'
#
loop_
_entity.id
_entity.type
_entity.pdbx_description
1 polymer ?
#
loop_
_entity_poly.entity_id
_entity_poly.type
_entity_poly.pdbx_seq_one_letter_code
_entity_poly.pdbx_strand_id
1 'polypeptide(L)'
;MCCGRRPGAAGSGGRLGWRMLRQVVRRGLRWFCYRLGLCVSRHPVFFLTVPAVLTIASGFGALHRFQPEGDLERLVAPSHSLAKIERSLAGSLFPLDLSKSQLYSDLHAPGRFGRLILLSPPGDNILLRAEGILQTHRAVLEMKVNYRGYNYSFSHLCVLRNQDKRCVLDDILSVLEDLRRAAVSNKTSAGGQVNYPNAKLKG
;
A
#
# COMPACT_ATOMS: atom_id res chain seq x y z
N MET A 1 43.16 7.92 6.02
CA MET A 1 42.74 7.30 7.29
C MET A 1 42.65 5.80 7.09
N CYS A 2 43.38 5.00 7.88
CA CYS A 2 43.39 3.53 7.77
C CYS A 2 43.13 2.91 9.16
N CYS A 3 41.87 2.66 9.47
CA CYS A 3 41.45 1.79 10.58
C CYS A 3 40.95 0.46 9.98
N GLY A 4 41.26 -0.72 10.49
CA GLY A 4 42.14 -1.04 11.63
C GLY A 4 41.62 -2.26 12.37
N ARG A 5 42.32 -3.40 12.30
CA ARG A 5 42.21 -4.48 13.30
C ARG A 5 43.43 -5.40 13.25
N ARG A 6 44.31 -5.26 14.26
CA ARG A 6 45.31 -6.30 14.59
C ARG A 6 44.58 -7.48 15.23
N PRO A 7 44.81 -8.74 14.82
CA PRO A 7 44.53 -9.87 15.70
C PRO A 7 45.49 -9.80 16.90
N GLY A 8 44.95 -9.95 18.11
CA GLY A 8 45.71 -9.88 19.36
C GLY A 8 46.72 -11.01 19.53
N ALA A 9 47.48 -10.94 20.62
CA ALA A 9 48.60 -11.83 20.90
C ALA A 9 48.19 -13.32 20.95
N ALA A 10 48.65 -14.09 19.96
CA ALA A 10 48.85 -15.53 20.09
C ALA A 10 50.34 -15.77 20.39
N GLY A 11 50.63 -16.60 21.40
CA GLY A 11 51.99 -16.93 21.82
C GLY A 11 52.85 -17.54 20.70
N SER A 12 54.15 -17.66 20.92
CA SER A 12 55.13 -18.03 19.86
C SER A 12 54.74 -19.29 19.07
N GLY A 13 54.21 -20.32 19.75
CA GLY A 13 53.68 -21.54 19.11
C GLY A 13 52.47 -21.32 18.18
N GLY A 14 51.59 -20.37 18.48
CA GLY A 14 50.41 -20.07 17.65
C GLY A 14 50.76 -19.50 16.28
N ARG A 15 51.83 -18.71 16.17
CA ARG A 15 52.32 -18.17 14.88
C ARG A 15 52.95 -19.24 13.99
N LEU A 16 53.59 -20.26 14.58
CA LEU A 16 54.08 -21.44 13.87
C LEU A 16 52.92 -22.35 13.43
N GLY A 17 51.98 -22.64 14.34
CA GLY A 17 50.75 -23.40 14.03
C GLY A 17 49.96 -22.79 12.87
N TRP A 18 49.75 -21.47 12.87
CA TRP A 18 49.05 -20.77 11.78
C TRP A 18 49.78 -20.84 10.42
N ARG A 19 51.12 -20.83 10.43
CA ARG A 19 51.93 -21.01 9.21
C ARG A 19 51.82 -22.45 8.68
N MET A 20 51.90 -23.45 9.55
CA MET A 20 51.72 -24.85 9.18
C MET A 20 50.30 -25.12 8.65
N LEU A 21 49.26 -24.64 9.34
CA LEU A 21 47.87 -24.79 8.91
C LEU A 21 47.63 -24.12 7.54
N ARG A 22 48.17 -22.91 7.32
CA ARG A 22 48.11 -22.23 6.02
C ARG A 22 48.86 -22.99 4.91
N GLN A 23 49.94 -23.71 5.23
CA GLN A 23 50.64 -24.57 4.26
C GLN A 23 49.83 -25.83 3.94
N VAL A 24 49.22 -26.48 4.93
CA VAL A 24 48.34 -27.65 4.73
C VAL A 24 47.11 -27.26 3.89
N VAL A 25 46.43 -26.16 4.25
CA VAL A 25 45.30 -25.63 3.46
C VAL A 25 45.73 -25.26 2.04
N ARG A 26 46.89 -24.61 1.84
CA ARG A 26 47.41 -24.33 0.48
C ARG A 26 47.70 -25.60 -0.32
N ARG A 27 48.26 -26.65 0.30
CA ARG A 27 48.54 -27.93 -0.38
C ARG A 27 47.25 -28.67 -0.72
N GLY A 28 46.30 -28.73 0.22
CA GLY A 28 44.97 -29.32 0.01
C GLY A 28 44.20 -28.60 -1.09
N LEU A 29 44.10 -27.27 -1.04
CA LEU A 29 43.43 -26.47 -2.07
C LEU A 29 44.12 -26.60 -3.43
N ARG A 30 45.47 -26.60 -3.49
CA ARG A 30 46.20 -26.82 -4.75
C ARG A 30 45.91 -28.19 -5.36
N TRP A 31 45.89 -29.25 -4.54
CA TRP A 31 45.57 -30.60 -5.00
C TRP A 31 44.10 -30.73 -5.43
N PHE A 32 43.18 -30.14 -4.67
CA PHE A 32 41.75 -30.11 -4.98
C PHE A 32 41.46 -29.35 -6.28
N CYS A 33 41.97 -28.13 -6.44
CA CYS A 33 41.84 -27.35 -7.68
C CYS A 33 42.52 -28.04 -8.87
N TYR A 34 43.65 -28.74 -8.66
CA TYR A 34 44.28 -29.52 -9.72
C TYR A 34 43.41 -30.72 -10.15
N ARG A 35 42.85 -31.49 -9.20
CA ARG A 35 41.92 -32.59 -9.50
C ARG A 35 40.63 -32.09 -10.17
N LEU A 36 40.05 -31.00 -9.68
CA LEU A 36 38.88 -30.38 -10.31
C LEU A 36 39.20 -29.92 -11.73
N GLY A 37 40.30 -29.19 -11.93
CA GLY A 37 40.74 -28.76 -13.26
C GLY A 37 40.96 -29.92 -14.23
N LEU A 38 41.55 -31.02 -13.77
CA LEU A 38 41.73 -32.24 -14.56
C LEU A 38 40.41 -32.95 -14.91
N CYS A 39 39.40 -32.85 -14.03
CA CYS A 39 38.05 -33.36 -14.29
C CYS A 39 37.29 -32.48 -15.30
N VAL A 40 37.36 -31.16 -15.12
CA VAL A 40 36.75 -30.16 -16.02
C VAL A 40 37.32 -30.25 -17.42
N SER A 41 38.64 -30.41 -17.58
CA SER A 41 39.27 -30.54 -18.91
C SER A 41 38.94 -31.88 -19.59
N ARG A 42 38.71 -32.95 -18.83
CA ARG A 42 38.34 -34.27 -19.35
C ARG A 42 36.85 -34.38 -19.70
N HIS A 43 35.99 -33.59 -19.05
CA HIS A 43 34.54 -33.60 -19.25
C HIS A 43 33.94 -32.17 -19.34
N PRO A 44 34.34 -31.36 -20.34
CA PRO A 44 33.95 -29.95 -20.43
C PRO A 44 32.44 -29.75 -20.61
N VAL A 45 31.76 -30.68 -21.32
CA VAL A 45 30.32 -30.57 -21.61
C VAL A 45 29.48 -30.67 -20.33
N PHE A 46 29.72 -31.69 -19.49
CA PHE A 46 28.97 -31.88 -18.24
C PHE A 46 29.14 -30.71 -17.26
N PHE A 47 30.35 -30.15 -17.19
CA PHE A 47 30.62 -29.01 -16.32
C PHE A 47 29.99 -27.70 -16.81
N LEU A 48 29.64 -27.61 -18.10
CA LEU A 48 28.94 -26.46 -18.67
C LEU A 48 27.42 -26.63 -18.62
N THR A 49 26.89 -27.84 -18.84
CA THR A 49 25.45 -28.11 -18.82
C THR A 49 24.85 -28.10 -17.42
N VAL A 50 25.51 -28.68 -16.42
CA VAL A 50 24.93 -28.80 -15.07
C VAL A 50 24.70 -27.43 -14.41
N PRO A 51 25.65 -26.48 -14.39
CA PRO A 51 25.41 -25.14 -13.86
C PRO A 51 24.38 -24.36 -14.69
N ALA A 52 24.34 -24.53 -16.01
CA ALA A 52 23.37 -23.85 -16.87
C ALA A 52 21.94 -24.34 -16.62
N VAL A 53 21.72 -25.65 -16.49
CA VAL A 53 20.41 -26.20 -16.12
C VAL A 53 20.01 -25.76 -14.71
N LEU A 54 20.96 -25.70 -13.77
CA LEU A 54 20.68 -25.23 -12.41
C LEU A 54 20.30 -23.74 -12.38
N THR A 55 21.00 -22.85 -13.11
CA THR A 55 20.65 -21.43 -13.17
C THR A 55 19.34 -21.19 -13.90
N ILE A 56 19.03 -21.93 -14.95
CA ILE A 56 17.74 -21.88 -15.64
C ILE A 56 16.61 -22.36 -14.72
N ALA A 57 16.78 -23.50 -14.04
CA ALA A 57 15.77 -24.03 -13.12
C ALA A 57 15.54 -23.13 -11.91
N SER A 58 16.61 -22.61 -11.29
CA SER A 58 16.52 -21.64 -10.19
C SER A 58 15.96 -20.29 -10.63
N GLY A 59 16.33 -19.79 -11.81
CA GLY A 59 15.81 -18.55 -12.37
C GLY A 59 14.32 -18.65 -12.70
N PHE A 60 13.89 -19.74 -13.36
CA PHE A 60 12.48 -20.00 -13.64
C PHE A 60 11.67 -20.19 -12.35
N GLY A 61 12.20 -20.94 -11.38
CA GLY A 61 11.58 -21.11 -10.07
C GLY A 61 11.44 -19.80 -9.28
N ALA A 62 12.45 -18.93 -9.33
CA ALA A 62 12.41 -17.60 -8.72
C ALA A 62 11.35 -16.71 -9.39
N LEU A 63 11.33 -16.65 -10.72
CA LEU A 63 10.34 -15.86 -11.48
C LEU A 63 8.91 -16.36 -11.26
N HIS A 64 8.67 -17.67 -11.28
CA HIS A 64 7.34 -18.24 -11.04
C HIS A 64 6.84 -17.99 -9.60
N ARG A 65 7.74 -17.86 -8.63
CA ARG A 65 7.38 -17.56 -7.22
C ARG A 65 7.39 -16.07 -6.90
N PHE A 66 7.79 -15.21 -7.84
CA PHE A 66 7.80 -13.76 -7.67
C PHE A 66 6.38 -13.19 -7.83
N GLN A 67 5.64 -13.13 -6.72
CA GLN A 67 4.45 -12.31 -6.64
C GLN A 67 4.87 -10.87 -6.32
N PRO A 68 4.57 -9.88 -7.19
CA PRO A 68 4.87 -8.48 -6.88
C PRO A 68 3.91 -7.99 -5.80
N GLU A 69 4.44 -7.69 -4.62
CA GLU A 69 3.65 -7.14 -3.53
C GLU A 69 3.18 -5.72 -3.90
N GLY A 70 1.88 -5.56 -4.19
CA GLY A 70 1.29 -4.29 -4.63
C GLY A 70 0.82 -3.38 -3.49
N ASP A 71 0.77 -3.88 -2.26
CA ASP A 71 0.21 -3.17 -1.11
C ASP A 71 1.19 -2.13 -0.56
N LEU A 72 1.02 -0.87 -0.98
CA LEU A 72 1.84 0.28 -0.55
C LEU A 72 2.03 0.34 0.97
N GLU A 73 0.99 0.05 1.77
CA GLU A 73 1.09 0.02 3.24
C GLU A 73 2.17 -0.95 3.76
N ARG A 74 2.40 -2.06 3.05
CA ARG A 74 3.32 -3.13 3.45
C ARG A 74 4.74 -2.91 2.93
N LEU A 75 4.89 -2.10 1.88
CA LEU A 75 6.19 -1.59 1.43
C LEU A 75 6.67 -0.40 2.29
N VAL A 76 5.75 0.42 2.79
CA VAL A 76 6.07 1.65 3.55
C VAL A 76 6.11 1.42 5.06
N ALA A 77 5.29 0.50 5.61
CA ALA A 77 5.25 0.22 7.04
C ALA A 77 5.48 -1.28 7.35
N PRO A 78 6.33 -1.62 8.35
CA PRO A 78 6.55 -3.00 8.73
C PRO A 78 5.29 -3.62 9.34
N SER A 79 5.06 -4.92 9.07
CA SER A 79 3.86 -5.64 9.50
C SER A 79 3.62 -5.66 11.01
N HIS A 80 4.69 -5.60 11.80
CA HIS A 80 4.66 -5.61 13.27
C HIS A 80 5.09 -4.26 13.88
N SER A 81 4.66 -3.14 13.28
CA SER A 81 4.78 -1.82 13.92
C SER A 81 3.84 -1.72 15.14
N LEU A 82 4.30 -1.09 16.22
CA LEU A 82 3.49 -0.81 17.41
C LEU A 82 2.16 -0.13 17.03
N ALA A 83 2.21 0.90 16.20
CA ALA A 83 1.01 1.62 15.73
C ALA A 83 0.05 0.74 14.90
N LYS A 84 0.54 -0.34 14.26
CA LYS A 84 -0.31 -1.29 13.53
C LYS A 84 -0.93 -2.33 14.48
N ILE A 85 -0.21 -2.71 15.54
CA ILE A 85 -0.71 -3.56 16.62
C ILE A 85 -1.78 -2.82 17.43
N GLU A 86 -1.48 -1.62 17.95
CA GLU A 86 -2.44 -0.78 18.70
C GLU A 86 -3.72 -0.54 17.91
N ARG A 87 -3.60 -0.24 16.61
CA ARG A 87 -4.73 -0.11 15.67
C ARG A 87 -5.54 -1.39 15.53
N SER A 88 -4.90 -2.55 15.38
CA SER A 88 -5.59 -3.84 15.29
C SER A 88 -6.31 -4.20 16.58
N LEU A 89 -5.68 -3.90 17.73
CA LEU A 89 -6.23 -4.12 19.06
C LEU A 89 -7.43 -3.20 19.31
N ALA A 90 -7.30 -1.90 19.00
CA ALA A 90 -8.41 -0.95 19.06
C ALA A 90 -9.58 -1.37 18.15
N GLY A 91 -9.31 -1.84 16.94
CA GLY A 91 -10.34 -2.37 16.04
C GLY A 91 -11.05 -3.62 16.56
N SER A 92 -10.37 -4.46 17.36
CA SER A 92 -10.99 -5.62 18.02
C SER A 92 -11.76 -5.29 19.30
N LEU A 93 -11.28 -4.30 20.08
CA LEU A 93 -11.90 -3.86 21.33
C LEU A 93 -13.12 -2.95 21.07
N PHE A 94 -13.03 -2.13 20.04
CA PHE A 94 -14.04 -1.16 19.62
C PHE A 94 -14.44 -1.44 18.17
N PRO A 95 -15.26 -2.48 17.91
CA PRO A 95 -15.77 -2.76 16.58
C PRO A 95 -16.61 -1.57 16.10
N LEU A 96 -16.05 -0.78 15.18
CA LEU A 96 -16.74 0.34 14.56
C LEU A 96 -17.83 -0.22 13.62
N ASP A 97 -19.09 -0.03 14.01
CA ASP A 97 -20.23 -0.20 13.10
C ASP A 97 -20.13 0.84 11.98
N LEU A 98 -19.46 0.48 10.88
CA LEU A 98 -19.35 1.29 9.66
C LEU A 98 -20.73 1.62 9.05
N SER A 99 -21.78 0.89 9.47
CA SER A 99 -23.19 1.13 9.14
C SER A 99 -23.83 2.29 9.93
N LYS A 100 -23.18 2.74 11.02
CA LYS A 100 -23.62 3.84 11.91
C LYS A 100 -22.69 5.05 11.85
N SER A 101 -21.39 4.89 11.63
CA SER A 101 -20.43 6.01 11.51
C SER A 101 -20.68 6.77 10.20
N GLN A 102 -21.33 7.93 10.29
CA GLN A 102 -21.61 8.79 9.13
C GLN A 102 -20.46 9.75 8.82
N LEU A 103 -19.66 10.11 9.83
CA LEU A 103 -18.58 11.09 9.70
C LEU A 103 -17.22 10.42 9.46
N TYR A 104 -16.51 10.98 8.47
CA TYR A 104 -15.14 10.60 8.13
C TYR A 104 -14.16 10.65 9.32
N SER A 105 -14.38 11.60 10.23
CA SER A 105 -13.54 11.81 11.43
C SER A 105 -13.61 10.68 12.46
N ASP A 106 -14.69 9.88 12.45
CA ASP A 106 -14.90 8.81 13.44
C ASP A 106 -14.13 7.52 13.06
N LEU A 107 -13.79 7.38 11.78
CA LEU A 107 -13.02 6.25 11.29
C LEU A 107 -11.56 6.36 11.77
N HIS A 108 -11.25 5.58 12.80
CA HIS A 108 -9.86 5.35 13.21
C HIS A 108 -9.04 4.74 12.04
N ALA A 109 -9.72 3.95 11.19
CA ALA A 109 -9.35 3.37 9.89
C ALA A 109 -9.17 4.33 8.68
N PRO A 110 -8.06 4.39 7.89
CA PRO A 110 -8.18 4.70 6.47
C PRO A 110 -8.87 3.51 5.79
N GLY A 111 -10.19 3.46 5.92
CA GLY A 111 -11.01 2.44 5.27
C GLY A 111 -10.93 2.57 3.75
N ARG A 112 -11.61 1.67 3.04
CA ARG A 112 -11.85 1.82 1.60
C ARG A 112 -13.00 2.82 1.40
N PHE A 113 -12.72 4.11 1.54
CA PHE A 113 -13.65 5.20 1.26
C PHE A 113 -13.23 5.96 -0.01
N GLY A 114 -14.21 6.46 -0.76
CA GLY A 114 -13.99 7.42 -1.84
C GLY A 114 -14.37 8.82 -1.35
N ARG A 115 -13.46 9.80 -1.47
CA ARG A 115 -13.75 11.20 -1.16
C ARG A 115 -13.65 12.04 -2.43
N LEU A 116 -14.71 12.79 -2.73
CA LEU A 116 -14.73 13.78 -3.80
C LEU A 116 -14.56 15.17 -3.17
N ILE A 117 -13.62 15.96 -3.69
CA ILE A 117 -13.42 17.36 -3.28
C ILE A 117 -13.82 18.22 -4.47
N LEU A 118 -14.96 18.89 -4.35
CA LEU A 118 -15.49 19.79 -5.37
C LEU A 118 -15.17 21.23 -4.97
N LEU A 119 -14.56 21.97 -5.90
CA LEU A 119 -14.12 23.35 -5.70
C LEU A 119 -14.89 24.26 -6.65
N SER A 120 -15.39 25.39 -6.15
CA SER A 120 -15.94 26.46 -6.99
C SER A 120 -14.81 27.34 -7.54
N PRO A 121 -15.05 28.09 -8.64
CA PRO A 121 -14.15 29.15 -9.07
C PRO A 121 -13.92 30.19 -7.95
N PRO A 122 -12.77 30.87 -7.92
CA PRO A 122 -12.48 31.87 -6.90
C PRO A 122 -13.52 33.01 -6.95
N GLY A 123 -14.16 33.27 -5.81
CA GLY A 123 -15.21 34.28 -5.67
C GLY A 123 -16.65 33.75 -5.74
N ASP A 124 -16.85 32.47 -6.05
CA ASP A 124 -18.19 31.86 -6.14
C ASP A 124 -18.43 30.80 -5.04
N ASN A 125 -19.68 30.67 -4.59
CA ASN A 125 -20.07 29.84 -3.45
C ASN A 125 -20.49 28.45 -3.89
N ILE A 126 -19.76 27.41 -3.46
CA ILE A 126 -20.03 26.01 -3.83
C ILE A 126 -21.48 25.55 -3.52
N LEU A 127 -22.11 26.10 -2.48
CA LEU A 127 -23.50 25.79 -2.09
C LEU A 127 -24.55 26.31 -3.08
N LEU A 128 -24.29 27.41 -3.81
CA LEU A 128 -25.19 27.91 -4.85
C LEU A 128 -25.27 26.96 -6.07
N ARG A 129 -24.26 26.08 -6.25
CA ARG A 129 -24.18 25.13 -7.37
C ARG A 129 -24.54 23.70 -6.98
N ALA A 130 -25.42 23.53 -5.98
CA ALA A 130 -25.88 22.24 -5.47
C ALA A 130 -26.36 21.25 -6.56
N GLU A 131 -26.97 21.74 -7.64
CA GLU A 131 -27.40 20.89 -8.77
C GLU A 131 -26.23 20.14 -9.44
N GLY A 132 -25.11 20.83 -9.67
CA GLY A 132 -23.93 20.22 -10.28
C GLY A 132 -23.31 19.15 -9.38
N ILE A 133 -23.32 19.39 -8.06
CA ILE A 133 -22.83 18.44 -7.05
C ILE A 133 -23.71 17.19 -7.04
N LEU A 134 -25.04 17.35 -7.04
CA LEU A 134 -26.02 16.25 -7.12
C LEU A 134 -25.89 15.46 -8.43
N GLN A 135 -25.62 16.13 -9.56
CA GLN A 135 -25.41 15.48 -10.84
C GLN A 135 -24.10 14.67 -10.86
N THR A 136 -22.99 15.24 -10.39
CA THR A 136 -21.71 14.51 -10.25
C THR A 136 -21.87 13.30 -9.32
N HIS A 137 -22.57 13.47 -8.20
CA HIS A 137 -22.85 12.39 -7.27
C HIS A 137 -23.63 11.23 -7.91
N ARG A 138 -24.70 11.52 -8.68
CA ARG A 138 -25.43 10.49 -9.44
C ARG A 138 -24.55 9.76 -10.45
N ALA A 139 -23.72 10.49 -11.20
CA ALA A 139 -22.80 9.89 -12.17
C ALA A 139 -21.80 8.92 -11.52
N VAL A 140 -21.35 9.20 -10.29
CA VAL A 140 -20.50 8.28 -9.52
C VAL A 140 -21.26 7.05 -9.01
N LEU A 141 -22.51 7.20 -8.57
CA LEU A 141 -23.34 6.05 -8.17
C LEU A 141 -23.68 5.12 -9.34
N GLU A 142 -23.95 5.69 -10.52
CA GLU A 142 -24.30 4.96 -11.75
C GLU A 142 -23.09 4.33 -12.46
N MET A 143 -21.86 4.69 -12.04
CA MET A 143 -20.63 4.14 -12.59
C MET A 143 -20.58 2.61 -12.46
N LYS A 144 -20.18 1.95 -13.55
CA LYS A 144 -20.03 0.49 -13.63
C LYS A 144 -18.60 0.14 -14.01
N VAL A 145 -17.99 -0.78 -13.27
CA VAL A 145 -16.62 -1.27 -13.47
C VAL A 145 -16.68 -2.77 -13.75
N ASN A 146 -16.23 -3.18 -14.94
CA ASN A 146 -16.10 -4.60 -15.27
C ASN A 146 -14.85 -5.16 -14.58
N TYR A 147 -15.04 -6.11 -13.66
CA TYR A 147 -13.96 -6.86 -13.03
C TYR A 147 -14.30 -8.35 -13.06
N ARG A 148 -13.40 -9.17 -13.62
CA ARG A 148 -13.56 -10.62 -13.77
C ARG A 148 -14.87 -11.05 -14.46
N GLY A 149 -15.38 -10.25 -15.40
CA GLY A 149 -16.62 -10.52 -16.14
C GLY A 149 -17.90 -10.13 -15.42
N TYR A 150 -17.80 -9.50 -14.23
CA TYR A 150 -18.95 -8.94 -13.52
C TYR A 150 -18.88 -7.41 -13.51
N ASN A 151 -20.02 -6.76 -13.78
CA ASN A 151 -20.13 -5.30 -13.75
C ASN A 151 -20.50 -4.84 -12.34
N TYR A 152 -19.49 -4.49 -11.54
CA TYR A 152 -19.69 -3.92 -10.22
C TYR A 152 -20.14 -2.47 -10.32
N SER A 153 -21.01 -2.07 -9.39
CA SER A 153 -21.51 -0.71 -9.21
C SER A 153 -21.46 -0.38 -7.72
N PHE A 154 -21.60 0.90 -7.34
CA PHE A 154 -21.50 1.35 -5.96
C PHE A 154 -22.39 0.58 -4.99
N SER A 155 -23.62 0.23 -5.41
CA SER A 155 -24.58 -0.54 -4.61
C SER A 155 -24.14 -1.97 -4.25
N HIS A 156 -23.17 -2.54 -4.98
CA HIS A 156 -22.61 -3.87 -4.70
C HIS A 156 -21.40 -3.83 -3.75
N LEU A 157 -20.85 -2.65 -3.48
CA LEU A 157 -19.62 -2.45 -2.70
C LEU A 157 -19.82 -1.61 -1.43
N CYS A 158 -20.92 -0.87 -1.35
CA CYS A 158 -21.18 0.04 -0.23
C CYS A 158 -21.45 -0.70 1.09
N VAL A 159 -21.14 -0.05 2.21
CA VAL A 159 -21.60 -0.51 3.53
C VAL A 159 -23.08 -0.18 3.66
N LEU A 160 -23.90 -1.17 4.03
CA LEU A 160 -25.33 -0.98 4.25
C LEU A 160 -25.62 -0.52 5.68
N ARG A 161 -26.50 0.46 5.84
CA ARG A 161 -27.10 0.84 7.12
C ARG A 161 -28.08 -0.25 7.58
N ASN A 162 -27.89 -0.76 8.80
CA ASN A 162 -28.65 -1.89 9.36
C ASN A 162 -30.17 -1.66 9.43
N GLN A 163 -30.62 -0.41 9.53
CA GLN A 163 -32.05 -0.06 9.63
C GLN A 163 -32.74 -0.11 8.26
N ASP A 164 -32.20 0.62 7.27
CA ASP A 164 -32.91 0.90 6.02
C ASP A 164 -32.46 0.06 4.81
N LYS A 165 -31.40 -0.75 4.96
CA LYS A 165 -30.70 -1.44 3.86
C LYS A 165 -30.27 -0.49 2.72
N ARG A 166 -29.99 0.77 3.06
CA ARG A 166 -29.42 1.78 2.15
C ARG A 166 -27.91 1.86 2.35
N CYS A 167 -27.17 2.21 1.31
CA CYS A 167 -25.76 2.54 1.44
C CYS A 167 -25.57 3.71 2.42
N VAL A 168 -24.50 3.68 3.22
CA VAL A 168 -24.08 4.86 4.01
C VAL A 168 -23.47 5.90 3.07
N LEU A 169 -24.00 7.12 3.14
CA LEU A 169 -23.55 8.30 2.40
C LEU A 169 -23.37 9.48 3.37
N ASP A 170 -22.68 10.52 2.93
CA ASP A 170 -22.44 11.75 3.70
C ASP A 170 -23.74 12.55 3.90
N ASP A 171 -24.00 12.99 5.14
CA ASP A 171 -25.21 13.75 5.51
C ASP A 171 -25.36 15.07 4.74
N ILE A 172 -24.24 15.65 4.27
CA ILE A 172 -24.28 16.89 3.47
C ILE A 172 -25.13 16.74 2.20
N LEU A 173 -25.28 15.53 1.67
CA LEU A 173 -26.12 15.26 0.51
C LEU A 173 -27.59 15.56 0.79
N SER A 174 -28.10 15.23 1.99
CA SER A 174 -29.48 15.50 2.38
C SER A 174 -29.75 17.01 2.43
N VAL A 175 -28.80 17.77 3.00
CA VAL A 175 -28.84 19.24 3.06
C VAL A 175 -28.83 19.84 1.64
N LEU A 176 -28.04 19.30 0.71
CA LEU A 176 -28.05 19.75 -0.69
C LEU A 176 -29.37 19.44 -1.41
N GLU A 177 -30.01 18.30 -1.14
CA GLU A 177 -31.33 18.00 -1.69
C GLU A 177 -32.41 18.96 -1.17
N ASP A 178 -32.38 19.30 0.12
CA ASP A 178 -33.32 20.25 0.71
C ASP A 178 -33.06 21.69 0.26
N LEU A 179 -31.81 22.11 0.10
CA LEU A 179 -31.46 23.38 -0.53
C LEU A 179 -31.95 23.45 -1.99
N ARG A 180 -31.83 22.36 -2.76
CA ARG A 180 -32.42 22.26 -4.11
C ARG A 180 -33.94 22.39 -4.08
N ARG A 181 -34.63 21.68 -3.18
CA ARG A 181 -36.10 21.76 -3.02
C ARG A 181 -36.53 23.18 -2.66
N ALA A 182 -35.82 23.83 -1.72
CA ALA A 182 -36.05 25.21 -1.34
C ALA A 182 -35.84 26.18 -2.51
N ALA A 183 -34.76 26.03 -3.29
CA ALA A 183 -34.50 26.87 -4.47
C ALA A 183 -35.54 26.69 -5.59
N VAL A 184 -36.09 25.48 -5.76
CA VAL A 184 -37.17 25.22 -6.73
C VAL A 184 -38.52 25.78 -6.25
N SER A 185 -38.80 25.70 -4.94
CA SER A 185 -40.03 26.21 -4.32
C SER A 185 -40.05 27.74 -4.20
N ASN A 186 -38.91 28.36 -3.84
CA ASN A 186 -38.81 29.77 -3.51
C ASN A 186 -38.53 30.67 -4.73
N LYS A 187 -39.22 30.42 -5.85
CA LYS A 187 -39.08 31.19 -7.10
C LYS A 187 -39.60 32.64 -7.04
N THR A 188 -39.95 33.16 -5.86
CA THR A 188 -40.53 34.50 -5.68
C THR A 188 -39.96 35.32 -4.52
N SER A 189 -38.90 34.89 -3.79
CA SER A 189 -38.26 35.78 -2.81
C SER A 189 -36.74 35.63 -2.68
N ALA A 190 -36.09 36.80 -2.79
CA ALA A 190 -34.67 37.13 -2.63
C ALA A 190 -33.73 36.03 -2.11
N GLY A 191 -32.70 35.72 -2.90
CA GLY A 191 -31.57 34.90 -2.47
C GLY A 191 -30.76 35.58 -1.37
N GLY A 192 -31.04 35.24 -0.11
CA GLY A 192 -30.18 35.58 1.02
C GLY A 192 -28.83 34.89 0.87
N GLN A 193 -27.79 35.67 0.53
CA GLN A 193 -26.43 35.16 0.36
C GLN A 193 -25.87 34.72 1.72
N VAL A 194 -25.86 33.41 1.97
CA VAL A 194 -25.29 32.83 3.21
C VAL A 194 -23.77 32.97 3.19
N ASN A 195 -23.30 34.12 3.62
CA ASN A 195 -21.89 34.48 3.63
C ASN A 195 -21.20 33.89 4.86
N TYR A 196 -20.62 32.70 4.72
CA TYR A 196 -19.77 32.13 5.76
C TYR A 196 -18.47 32.97 5.88
N PRO A 197 -18.06 33.36 7.10
CA PRO A 197 -16.83 34.10 7.30
C PRO A 197 -15.65 33.22 6.87
N ASN A 198 -15.03 33.59 5.74
CA ASN A 198 -13.89 32.87 5.19
C ASN A 198 -12.72 32.92 6.17
N ALA A 199 -12.39 31.77 6.77
CA ALA A 199 -11.15 31.59 7.50
C ALA A 199 -9.99 31.64 6.50
N LYS A 200 -9.42 32.84 6.29
CA LYS A 200 -8.24 33.02 5.45
C LYS A 200 -7.07 32.22 6.05
N LEU A 201 -6.71 31.11 5.40
CA LEU A 201 -5.41 30.49 5.56
C LEU A 201 -4.35 31.49 5.12
N LYS A 202 -3.62 32.02 6.11
CA LYS A 202 -2.49 32.94 5.89
C LYS A 202 -1.28 32.10 5.49
N GLY A 203 -0.91 32.19 4.21
CA GLY A 203 0.39 31.75 3.71
C GLY A 203 1.53 32.68 4.13
#